data_AF-A0A2J6XIX8-F1
#
_entry.id   AF-A0A2J6XIX8-F1
#
_cell.length_a   1.000
_cell.length_b   1.000
_cell.length_c   1.000
_cell.angle_alpha   90.00
_cell.angle_beta   90.00
_cell.angle_gamma   90.00
#
_symmetry.space_group_name_H-M   'P 1'
#
loop_
_entity.id
_entity.type
_entity.pdbx_description
1 polymer ?
#
loop_
_entity_poly.entity_id
_entity_poly.type
_entity_poly.pdbx_seq_one_letter_code
_entity_poly.pdbx_strand_id
1 'polypeptide(L)'
;MNSYAELEVIFEDPALLISGFNSIKKFIDNLECVSTNAPSWIIASCKDIFIKSMIIFEENITIQSTSKANINIRLEGDTEKISKITSELIKIVKDSGGGLLLKA
;
A
#
# COMPACT_ATOMS: atom_id res chain seq x y z
N MET A 1 17.30 -4.76 -15.27
CA MET A 1 15.94 -5.24 -15.54
C MET A 1 15.15 -4.87 -14.31
N ASN A 2 14.25 -3.89 -14.40
CA ASN A 2 13.54 -3.41 -13.21
C ASN A 2 12.41 -4.40 -12.91
N SER A 3 12.44 -4.96 -11.71
CA SER A 3 11.38 -5.82 -11.21
C SER A 3 10.26 -4.94 -10.67
N TYR A 4 9.05 -5.50 -10.57
CA TYR A 4 7.96 -4.84 -9.88
C TYR A 4 7.18 -5.84 -9.02
N ALA A 5 6.48 -5.33 -8.01
CA ALA A 5 5.51 -6.06 -7.22
C ALA A 5 4.29 -5.16 -6.99
N GLU A 6 3.11 -5.76 -7.02
CA GLU A 6 1.86 -5.08 -6.73
C GLU A 6 1.10 -5.83 -5.63
N LEU A 7 0.67 -5.08 -4.62
CA LEU A 7 0.03 -5.56 -3.42
C LEU A 7 -1.33 -4.87 -3.31
N GLU A 8 -2.37 -5.64 -3.03
CA GLU A 8 -3.68 -5.13 -2.66
C GLU A 8 -3.92 -5.42 -1.19
N VAL A 9 -4.16 -4.37 -0.42
CA VAL A 9 -4.46 -4.44 1.01
C VAL A 9 -5.95 -4.24 1.22
N ILE A 10 -6.57 -5.19 1.92
CA ILE A 10 -8.01 -5.20 2.19
C ILE A 10 -8.21 -5.16 3.71
N PHE A 11 -9.15 -4.36 4.17
CA PHE A 11 -9.60 -4.35 5.55
C PHE A 11 -11.03 -4.90 5.61
N GLU A 12 -11.26 -5.87 6.49
CA GLU A 12 -12.63 -6.38 6.74
C GLU A 12 -13.49 -5.31 7.43
N ASP A 13 -12.89 -4.54 8.33
CA ASP A 13 -13.50 -3.36 8.94
C ASP A 13 -13.07 -2.09 8.17
N PRO A 14 -14.00 -1.42 7.44
CA PRO A 14 -13.70 -0.20 6.69
C PRO A 14 -13.18 0.95 7.57
N ALA A 15 -13.47 0.94 8.87
CA ALA A 15 -12.95 1.95 9.80
C ALA A 15 -11.41 1.88 9.93
N LEU A 16 -10.81 0.72 9.67
CA LEU A 16 -9.36 0.50 9.74
C LEU A 16 -8.62 0.91 8.47
N LEU A 17 -9.32 1.21 7.37
CA LEU A 17 -8.69 1.54 6.10
C LEU A 17 -7.77 2.77 6.21
N ILE A 18 -8.28 3.85 6.81
CA ILE A 18 -7.55 5.12 6.92
C ILE A 18 -6.40 5.00 7.91
N SER A 19 -6.60 4.34 9.05
CA SER A 19 -5.52 4.11 10.01
C SER A 19 -4.43 3.21 9.43
N GLY A 20 -4.81 2.14 8.73
CA GLY A 20 -3.90 1.25 8.02
C GLY A 20 -3.12 1.96 6.91
N PHE A 21 -3.78 2.80 6.11
CA PHE A 21 -3.09 3.63 5.11
C PHE A 21 -2.10 4.59 5.76
N ASN A 22 -2.46 5.22 6.88
CA ASN A 22 -1.54 6.09 7.61
C ASN A 22 -0.32 5.33 8.16
N SER A 23 -0.47 4.07 8.59
CA SER A 23 0.66 3.22 8.98
C SER A 23 1.61 2.94 7.81
N ILE A 24 1.06 2.61 6.63
CA ILE A 24 1.84 2.41 5.40
C ILE A 24 2.56 3.72 5.01
N LYS A 25 1.84 4.84 5.04
CA LYS A 25 2.38 6.16 4.72
C LYS A 25 3.54 6.54 5.64
N LYS A 26 3.37 6.38 6.95
CA LYS A 26 4.41 6.63 7.96
C LYS A 26 5.65 5.76 7.73
N PHE A 27 5.44 4.49 7.36
CA PHE A 27 6.55 3.62 6.99
C PHE A 27 7.32 4.15 5.78
N ILE A 28 6.62 4.53 4.70
CA ILE A 28 7.24 5.06 3.48
C ILE A 28 7.99 6.37 3.77
N ASP A 29 7.42 7.27 4.57
CA ASP A 29 8.06 8.52 4.96
C ASP A 29 9.36 8.30 5.77
N ASN A 30 9.52 7.15 6.45
CA ASN A 30 10.72 6.79 7.19
C ASN A 30 11.84 6.17 6.33
N LEU A 31 11.62 5.93 5.03
CA LEU A 31 12.61 5.28 4.15
C LEU A 31 13.73 6.22 3.67
N GLU A 32 13.80 7.46 4.13
CA GLU A 32 14.76 8.50 3.71
C GLU A 32 14.74 8.75 2.18
N CYS A 33 13.54 8.69 1.59
CA CYS A 33 13.32 8.89 0.16
C CYS A 33 12.76 10.28 -0.14
N VAL A 34 12.84 10.72 -1.40
CA VAL A 34 12.07 11.88 -1.84
C VAL A 34 10.61 11.44 -1.97
N SER A 35 9.74 11.92 -1.08
CA SER A 35 8.32 11.57 -1.07
C SER A 35 7.41 12.78 -1.31
N THR A 36 6.29 12.53 -1.99
CA THR A 36 5.15 13.44 -2.10
C THR A 36 3.92 12.66 -1.68
N ASN A 37 3.04 13.29 -0.90
CA ASN A 37 1.87 12.60 -0.37
C ASN A 37 0.63 13.49 -0.28
N ALA A 38 -0.52 12.83 -0.21
CA ALA A 38 -1.84 13.41 0.00
C ALA A 38 -2.64 12.53 0.98
N PRO A 39 -3.91 12.84 1.29
CA PRO A 39 -4.72 12.02 2.18
C PRO A 39 -4.98 10.59 1.68
N SER A 40 -5.07 10.39 0.36
CA SER A 40 -5.43 9.10 -0.25
C SER A 40 -4.30 8.43 -1.05
N TRP A 41 -3.11 9.04 -1.12
CA TRP A 41 -1.98 8.48 -1.85
C TRP A 41 -0.63 8.97 -1.31
N ILE A 42 0.41 8.19 -1.58
CA ILE A 42 1.82 8.54 -1.36
C ILE A 42 2.67 7.97 -2.51
N ILE A 43 3.62 8.77 -2.97
CA ILE A 43 4.62 8.37 -3.95
C ILE A 43 6.00 8.67 -3.34
N ALA A 44 6.90 7.70 -3.37
CA ALA A 44 8.27 7.86 -2.89
C ALA A 44 9.27 7.33 -3.93
N SER A 45 10.31 8.12 -4.16
CA SER A 45 11.43 7.77 -5.03
C SER A 45 12.70 7.67 -4.19
N CYS A 46 13.20 6.45 -4.06
CA CYS A 46 14.45 6.12 -3.39
C CYS A 46 15.52 5.79 -4.44
N LYS A 47 16.78 5.62 -4.01
CA LYS A 47 17.91 5.32 -4.92
C LYS A 47 17.66 4.10 -5.82
N ASP A 48 17.13 3.02 -5.23
CA ASP A 48 17.04 1.69 -5.87
C ASP A 48 15.59 1.16 -5.94
N ILE A 49 14.61 1.95 -5.50
CA ILE A 49 13.20 1.56 -5.46
C ILE A 49 12.28 2.77 -5.56
N PHE A 50 11.20 2.59 -6.29
CA PHE A 50 10.13 3.54 -6.46
C PHE A 50 8.83 2.92 -5.92
N ILE A 51 8.09 3.68 -5.12
CA ILE A 51 6.94 3.22 -4.35
C ILE A 51 5.77 4.11 -4.66
N LYS A 52 4.63 3.50 -5.00
CA LYS A 52 3.32 4.16 -5.09
C LYS A 52 2.36 3.43 -4.17
N SER A 53 1.61 4.16 -3.37
CA SER A 53 0.50 3.59 -2.61
C SER A 53 -0.70 4.52 -2.69
N MET A 54 -1.89 3.95 -2.91
CA MET A 54 -3.13 4.71 -3.03
C MET A 54 -4.34 3.93 -2.55
N ILE A 55 -5.31 4.65 -1.98
CA ILE A 55 -6.64 4.10 -1.68
C ILE A 55 -7.45 4.07 -2.97
N ILE A 56 -8.04 2.92 -3.29
CA ILE A 56 -8.96 2.74 -4.41
C ILE A 56 -10.35 2.46 -3.83
N PHE A 57 -11.35 3.19 -4.33
CA PHE A 57 -12.76 2.97 -4.01
C PHE A 57 -13.39 2.18 -5.16
N GLU A 58 -14.03 1.04 -4.86
CA GLU A 58 -14.80 0.31 -5.89
C GLU A 58 -16.06 1.09 -6.27
N GLU A 59 -16.11 1.58 -7.51
CA GLU A 59 -17.29 2.22 -8.10
C GLU A 59 -18.30 1.15 -8.57
N ASN A 60 -19.01 0.48 -7.66
CA ASN A 60 -20.23 -0.28 -8.01
C ASN A 60 -21.20 -0.35 -6.83
N ILE A 61 -22.08 0.66 -6.77
CA ILE A 61 -23.11 0.83 -5.75
C ILE A 61 -24.37 0.08 -6.22
N THR A 62 -24.59 -1.12 -5.68
CA THR A 62 -25.96 -1.60 -5.43
C THR A 62 -26.17 -1.65 -3.91
N ILE A 63 -27.40 -1.32 -3.51
CA ILE A 63 -27.83 -0.72 -2.22
C ILE A 63 -27.61 -1.59 -0.95
N GLN A 64 -26.73 -2.60 -1.00
CA GLN A 64 -26.43 -3.50 0.12
C GLN A 64 -24.95 -3.81 0.34
N SER A 65 -24.01 -3.26 -0.43
CA SER A 65 -22.57 -3.47 -0.21
C SER A 65 -21.96 -2.33 0.59
N THR A 66 -21.42 -2.64 1.77
CA THR A 66 -20.36 -1.84 2.40
C THR A 66 -19.30 -1.55 1.33
N SER A 67 -19.03 -0.29 1.07
CA SER A 67 -18.07 0.14 0.04
C SER A 67 -16.73 -0.54 0.28
N LYS A 68 -16.36 -1.50 -0.57
CA LYS A 68 -15.05 -2.15 -0.51
C LYS A 68 -14.03 -1.15 -1.06
N ALA A 69 -13.32 -0.50 -0.16
CA ALA A 69 -12.14 0.27 -0.51
C ALA A 69 -10.91 -0.55 -0.13
N ASN A 70 -9.90 -0.55 -0.99
CA ASN A 70 -8.64 -1.25 -0.78
C ASN A 70 -7.48 -0.24 -0.91
N ILE A 71 -6.29 -0.66 -0.49
CA ILE A 71 -5.07 0.10 -0.73
C ILE A 71 -4.25 -0.68 -1.74
N ASN A 72 -3.98 -0.08 -2.88
CA ASN A 72 -3.01 -0.60 -3.82
C ASN A 72 -1.62 -0.08 -3.47
N ILE A 73 -0.62 -0.96 -3.50
CA ILE A 73 0.79 -0.61 -3.31
C ILE A 73 1.58 -1.22 -4.47
N ARG A 74 2.34 -0.38 -5.18
CA ARG A 74 3.20 -0.78 -6.28
C ARG A 74 4.64 -0.42 -5.98
N LEU A 75 5.52 -1.39 -6.13
CA LEU A 75 6.96 -1.29 -5.92
C LEU A 75 7.66 -1.55 -7.25
N GLU A 76 8.60 -0.72 -7.65
CA GLU A 76 9.39 -0.88 -8.88
C GLU A 76 10.86 -0.62 -8.59
N GLY A 77 11.77 -1.52 -8.99
CA GLY A 77 13.20 -1.34 -8.75
C GLY A 77 13.97 -2.64 -8.55
N ASP A 78 14.97 -2.58 -7.67
CA ASP A 78 15.81 -3.73 -7.32
C ASP A 78 15.02 -4.83 -6.61
N THR A 79 15.22 -6.08 -7.03
CA THR A 79 14.47 -7.24 -6.54
C THR A 79 14.68 -7.49 -5.04
N GLU A 80 15.91 -7.31 -4.52
CA GLU A 80 16.19 -7.50 -3.10
C GLU A 80 15.49 -6.41 -2.28
N LYS A 81 15.51 -5.16 -2.77
CA LYS A 81 14.77 -4.05 -2.15
C LYS A 81 13.26 -4.28 -2.17
N ILE A 82 12.70 -4.74 -3.28
CA ILE A 82 11.27 -5.08 -3.38
C ILE A 82 10.91 -6.15 -2.35
N SER A 83 11.69 -7.23 -2.24
CA SER A 83 11.44 -8.32 -1.30
C SER A 83 11.48 -7.83 0.17
N LYS A 84 12.48 -7.01 0.50
CA LYS A 84 12.61 -6.42 1.85
C LYS A 84 11.41 -5.53 2.18
N ILE A 85 11.08 -4.56 1.32
CA ILE A 85 9.97 -3.64 1.55
C ILE A 85 8.64 -4.39 1.62
N THR A 86 8.42 -5.39 0.75
CA THR A 86 7.22 -6.23 0.78
C THR A 86 7.07 -6.94 2.13
N SER A 87 8.16 -7.49 2.67
CA SER A 87 8.14 -8.17 3.98
C SER A 87 7.76 -7.23 5.13
N GLU A 88 8.28 -6.01 5.13
CA GLU A 88 7.95 -5.00 6.13
C GLU A 88 6.50 -4.50 5.99
N LEU A 89 6.03 -4.28 4.76
CA LEU A 89 4.63 -3.94 4.47
C LEU A 89 3.66 -5.02 4.94
N ILE A 90 3.97 -6.30 4.72
CA ILE A 90 3.15 -7.42 5.20
C ILE A 90 2.98 -7.35 6.73
N LYS A 91 4.05 -7.03 7.47
CA LYS A 91 3.98 -6.88 8.92
C LYS A 91 3.09 -5.69 9.31
N ILE A 92 3.32 -4.52 8.71
CA ILE A 92 2.53 -3.31 8.97
C ILE A 92 1.04 -3.52 8.72
N VAL A 93 0.71 -4.19 7.61
CA VAL A 93 -0.67 -4.46 7.21
C VAL A 93 -1.34 -5.40 8.21
N LYS A 94 -0.67 -6.49 8.61
CA LYS A 94 -1.18 -7.42 9.63
C LYS A 94 -1.37 -6.74 10.98
N ASP A 95 -0.39 -5.95 11.41
CA ASP A 95 -0.45 -5.21 12.68
C ASP A 95 -1.57 -4.15 12.68
N SER A 96 -1.98 -3.67 11.50
CA SER A 96 -3.09 -2.73 11.32
C SER A 96 -4.46 -3.41 11.19
N GLY A 97 -4.54 -4.75 11.24
CA GLY A 97 -5.78 -5.52 11.06
C GLY A 97 -6.20 -5.73 9.61
N GLY A 98 -5.30 -5.53 8.65
CA GLY A 98 -5.55 -5.73 7.22
C GLY A 98 -5.05 -7.09 6.71
N GLY A 99 -5.65 -7.55 5.62
CA GLY A 99 -5.17 -8.65 4.78
C GLY A 99 -4.44 -8.13 3.55
N LEU A 100 -3.55 -8.95 2.98
CA LEU A 100 -2.77 -8.60 1.79
C LEU A 100 -2.95 -9.67 0.71
N LEU A 101 -3.28 -9.24 -0.50
CA LEU A 101 -3.31 -10.04 -1.71
C LEU A 101 -2.15 -9.62 -2.60
N LEU A 102 -1.36 -10.59 -3.05
CA LEU A 102 -0.35 -10.37 -4.09
C LEU A 102 -1.04 -10.38 -5.45
N LYS A 103 -0.85 -9.33 -6.24
CA LYS A 103 -1.28 -9.30 -7.63
C LYS A 103 -0.17 -9.89 -8.51
N ALA A 104 -0.53 -10.93 -9.25
CA ALA A 104 0.33 -11.58 -10.26
C ALA A 104 0.30 -10.81 -11.58
#